data_AF-A0A2D6IVG4-F1
#
_entry.id   AF-A0A2D6IVG4-F1
#
_cell.length_a   1.000
_cell.length_b   1.000
_cell.length_c   1.000
_cell.angle_alpha   90.00
_cell.angle_beta   90.00
_cell.angle_gamma   90.00
#
_symmetry.space_group_name_H-M   'P 1'
#
loop_
_entity.id
_entity.type
_entity.pdbx_description
1 polymer ?
#
loop_
_entity_poly.entity_id
_entity_poly.type
_entity_poly.pdbx_seq_one_letter_code
_entity_poly.pdbx_strand_id
1 'polypeptide(L)'
;MRTNTVLLTSALIIGTIFISGCGSNGSTTDVIDGTSVTTTTSDSTIDITNVVFDERSADCADYVNGYTASVLDIGRSLGFSADIVVTNDDDSCTLTSNNIPNHDFNDASASFATLVSEVSQAFAIPRNATLAATPTPLSQQTYNGIMLNGVPIDILSAGCYSPSSPGADADGNVAIGCTVNDGWLLDPLSTHNHFGADAHNAHTQPNGSYHYHGNPNAMFDEFAGPNGSPAIGFAADGFPIYGCYFYDQDTGTVRKALSGYTLKPGLRPAGASNPDGNYDGSYRDDWEFTDAGDLDECNGMETDGQYGYYVIDAYPWILSCFSGTPHESFNK
;
A
#
# COMPACT_ATOMS: atom_id res chain seq x y z
N MET A 1 -2.37 -2.11 38.71
CA MET A 1 -1.26 -1.12 38.66
C MET A 1 -1.78 0.06 37.88
N ARG A 2 -1.72 1.27 38.46
CA ARG A 2 -2.26 2.49 37.84
C ARG A 2 -1.29 2.93 36.74
N THR A 3 -1.74 2.93 35.50
CA THR A 3 -1.05 3.57 34.38
C THR A 3 -1.57 5.00 34.24
N ASN A 4 -0.63 5.94 34.29
CA ASN A 4 -0.88 7.37 34.15
C ASN A 4 -1.14 7.71 32.68
N THR A 5 -2.31 8.28 32.40
CA THR A 5 -2.59 8.97 31.13
C THR A 5 -2.04 10.39 31.25
N VAL A 6 -1.15 10.79 30.34
CA VAL A 6 -0.68 12.18 30.22
C VAL A 6 -1.37 12.79 29.01
N LEU A 7 -2.29 13.73 29.25
CA LEU A 7 -2.77 14.68 28.25
C LEU A 7 -1.80 15.88 28.21
N LEU A 8 -1.27 16.21 27.03
CA LEU A 8 -0.66 17.52 26.77
C LEU A 8 -1.64 18.37 25.96
N THR A 9 -2.29 19.31 26.65
CA THR A 9 -2.95 20.47 26.04
C THR A 9 -2.00 21.66 26.13
N SER A 10 -1.47 22.12 25.00
CA SER A 10 -0.66 23.33 24.92
C SER A 10 -1.54 24.50 24.47
N ALA A 11 -1.95 25.33 25.45
CA ALA A 11 -2.53 26.64 25.20
C ALA A 11 -1.39 27.66 25.06
N LEU A 12 -1.29 28.32 23.91
CA LEU A 12 -0.35 29.43 23.70
C LEU A 12 -1.11 30.76 23.74
N ILE A 13 -0.86 31.54 24.79
CA ILE A 13 -1.25 32.94 24.95
C ILE A 13 0.02 33.78 24.84
N ILE A 14 0.16 34.58 23.78
CA ILE A 14 1.06 35.74 23.68
C ILE A 14 0.36 36.68 22.68
N GLY A 15 -0.01 37.94 22.96
CA GLY A 15 0.67 38.98 23.72
C GLY A 15 0.93 40.13 22.74
N THR A 16 -0.04 41.03 22.57
CA THR A 16 0.01 42.18 21.65
C THR A 16 1.05 43.20 22.10
N ILE A 17 2.04 43.48 21.26
CA ILE A 17 2.97 44.60 21.42
C ILE A 17 2.77 45.58 20.26
N PHE A 18 2.29 46.78 20.59
CA PHE A 18 2.29 47.95 19.72
C PHE A 18 3.67 48.62 19.78
N ILE A 19 4.30 48.86 18.61
CA ILE A 19 5.37 49.85 18.49
C ILE A 19 5.10 50.68 17.23
N SER A 20 4.86 51.97 17.43
CA SER A 20 4.84 52.99 16.38
C SER A 20 6.25 53.36 15.94
N GLY A 21 6.46 53.47 14.63
CA GLY A 21 7.64 54.11 14.04
C GLY A 21 7.27 54.76 12.71
N CYS A 22 7.35 56.09 12.64
CA CYS A 22 7.26 56.88 11.41
C CYS A 22 8.63 56.98 10.73
N GLY A 23 8.67 56.91 9.41
CA GLY A 23 9.83 57.30 8.59
C GLY A 23 9.50 57.23 7.10
N SER A 24 9.58 58.36 6.40
CA SER A 24 9.09 58.57 5.03
C SER A 24 10.14 58.41 3.92
N ASN A 25 9.61 58.03 2.74
CA ASN A 25 9.98 58.33 1.34
C ASN A 25 11.20 57.67 0.66
N GLY A 26 10.88 56.93 -0.43
CA GLY A 26 11.77 56.68 -1.57
C GLY A 26 11.25 55.55 -2.48
N SER A 27 10.64 55.90 -3.62
CA SER A 27 10.18 54.96 -4.67
C SER A 27 11.31 54.11 -5.26
N THR A 28 11.07 52.81 -5.46
CA THR A 28 11.09 52.11 -6.77
C THR A 28 10.54 50.68 -6.62
N THR A 29 9.84 50.26 -7.66
CA THR A 29 9.19 48.97 -7.92
C THR A 29 10.11 47.75 -7.74
N ASP A 30 9.59 46.69 -7.12
CA ASP A 30 9.68 45.31 -7.64
C ASP A 30 8.59 44.46 -6.97
N VAL A 31 7.68 43.93 -7.79
CA VAL A 31 6.67 42.94 -7.39
C VAL A 31 7.34 41.58 -7.56
N ILE A 32 7.70 40.95 -6.45
CA ILE A 32 7.99 39.51 -6.44
C ILE A 32 6.87 38.85 -5.65
N ASP A 33 6.02 38.17 -6.41
CA ASP A 33 5.01 37.24 -5.93
C ASP A 33 5.72 36.07 -5.25
N GLY A 34 5.85 36.16 -3.92
CA GLY A 34 6.43 35.13 -3.09
C GLY A 34 5.34 34.21 -2.61
N THR A 35 5.04 33.17 -3.40
CA THR A 35 4.33 31.97 -2.93
C THR A 35 5.01 31.51 -1.64
N SER A 36 4.30 31.60 -0.51
CA SER A 36 4.75 31.02 0.74
C SER A 36 4.71 29.50 0.61
N VAL A 37 5.82 28.92 0.17
CA VAL A 37 6.11 27.52 0.44
C VAL A 37 6.36 27.43 1.94
N THR A 38 5.36 26.93 2.66
CA THR A 38 5.45 26.65 4.09
C THR A 38 6.39 25.46 4.27
N THR A 39 7.70 25.71 4.26
CA THR A 39 8.71 24.72 4.66
C THR A 39 8.74 24.68 6.17
N THR A 40 7.82 23.92 6.77
CA THR A 40 7.99 23.44 8.14
C THR A 40 9.14 22.44 8.18
N THR A 41 10.35 22.98 8.37
CA THR A 41 11.54 22.21 8.73
C THR A 41 11.40 21.76 10.18
N SER A 42 10.67 20.67 10.42
CA SER A 42 10.93 19.83 11.59
C SER A 42 12.14 18.96 11.26
N ASP A 43 13.31 19.38 11.72
CA ASP A 43 14.62 18.74 11.53
C ASP A 43 14.78 17.42 12.32
N SER A 44 13.67 16.70 12.55
CA SER A 44 13.63 15.42 13.24
C SER A 44 12.78 14.44 12.45
N THR A 45 13.42 13.42 11.88
CA THR A 45 12.72 12.28 11.30
C THR A 45 11.99 11.50 12.40
N ILE A 46 10.84 10.91 12.04
CA ILE A 46 10.06 10.04 12.93
C ILE A 46 10.56 8.61 12.76
N ASP A 47 10.96 7.96 13.86
CA ASP A 47 11.27 6.53 13.85
C ASP A 47 9.97 5.70 13.82
N ILE A 48 9.76 4.95 12.74
CA ILE A 48 8.60 4.08 12.53
C ILE A 48 8.94 2.59 12.64
N THR A 49 10.12 2.24 13.18
CA THR A 49 10.54 0.84 13.42
C THR A 49 9.47 0.09 14.21
N ASN A 50 8.83 -0.90 13.57
CA ASN A 50 7.75 -1.73 14.11
C ASN A 50 6.56 -0.93 14.69
N VAL A 51 6.35 0.30 14.23
CA VAL A 51 5.24 1.14 14.69
C VAL A 51 3.93 0.67 14.06
N VAL A 52 2.90 0.61 14.89
CA VAL A 52 1.49 0.51 14.51
C VAL A 52 0.96 1.93 14.36
N PHE A 53 0.40 2.26 13.19
CA PHE A 53 -0.17 3.58 12.90
C PHE A 53 -1.56 3.73 13.52
N ASP A 54 -2.03 4.96 13.63
CA ASP A 54 -3.33 5.32 14.20
C ASP A 54 -4.14 6.30 13.33
N GLU A 55 -3.46 7.12 12.51
CA GLU A 55 -4.10 8.06 11.58
C GLU A 55 -4.88 7.33 10.47
N ARG A 56 -6.07 7.85 10.15
CA ARG A 56 -7.00 7.32 9.13
C ARG A 56 -7.28 8.32 8.01
N SER A 57 -6.63 9.48 8.01
CA SER A 57 -6.82 10.49 6.99
C SER A 57 -6.67 9.92 5.58
N ALA A 58 -7.57 10.33 4.70
CA ALA A 58 -7.53 10.01 3.28
C ALA A 58 -6.74 11.02 2.44
N ASP A 59 -6.25 12.11 3.05
CA ASP A 59 -5.37 13.07 2.39
C ASP A 59 -3.92 12.71 2.73
N CYS A 60 -3.14 12.36 1.70
CA CYS A 60 -1.72 12.04 1.88
C CYS A 60 -0.92 13.20 2.50
N ALA A 61 -1.41 14.45 2.46
CA ALA A 61 -0.74 15.60 3.05
C ALA A 61 -0.70 15.55 4.58
N ASP A 62 -1.61 14.82 5.21
CA ASP A 62 -1.60 14.62 6.67
C ASP A 62 -0.45 13.70 7.13
N TYR A 63 0.23 13.06 6.18
CA TYR A 63 1.39 12.20 6.39
C TYR A 63 2.72 12.86 5.97
N VAL A 64 2.74 14.18 5.77
CA VAL A 64 3.97 14.92 5.39
C VAL A 64 4.97 14.91 6.53
N ASN A 65 6.05 14.15 6.37
CA ASN A 65 7.18 14.10 7.28
C ASN A 65 8.38 13.39 6.65
N GLY A 66 9.50 13.39 7.37
CA GLY A 66 10.57 12.40 7.18
C GLY A 66 10.39 11.25 8.17
N TYR A 67 10.52 10.01 7.70
CA TYR A 67 10.43 8.80 8.51
C TYR A 67 11.67 7.94 8.31
N THR A 68 12.05 7.24 9.37
CA THR A 68 13.18 6.30 9.37
C THR A 68 12.79 5.01 10.07
N ALA A 69 13.46 3.90 9.74
CA ALA A 69 13.37 2.68 10.53
C ALA A 69 14.71 1.95 10.55
N SER A 70 14.97 1.16 11.59
CA SER A 70 16.13 0.26 11.68
C SER A 70 15.63 -1.18 11.72
N VAL A 71 15.92 -1.95 10.68
CA VAL A 71 15.34 -3.29 10.47
C VAL A 71 16.41 -4.32 10.15
N LEU A 72 16.05 -5.59 10.28
CA LEU A 72 16.92 -6.73 10.03
C LEU A 72 16.41 -7.55 8.84
N ASP A 73 17.28 -7.77 7.86
CA ASP A 73 17.18 -8.91 6.96
C ASP A 73 17.58 -10.15 7.77
N ILE A 74 16.59 -10.92 8.23
CA ILE A 74 16.78 -12.02 9.18
C ILE A 74 17.66 -13.11 8.56
N GLY A 75 17.33 -13.53 7.34
CA GLY A 75 18.05 -14.56 6.61
C GLY A 75 19.53 -14.23 6.36
N ARG A 76 19.88 -12.94 6.23
CA ARG A 76 21.27 -12.49 6.05
C ARG A 76 21.94 -12.00 7.33
N SER A 77 21.19 -11.84 8.41
CA SER A 77 21.65 -11.17 9.63
C SER A 77 22.29 -9.81 9.33
N LEU A 78 21.65 -9.04 8.44
CA LEU A 78 22.14 -7.75 7.95
C LEU A 78 21.14 -6.65 8.28
N GLY A 79 21.61 -5.61 8.97
CA GLY A 79 20.79 -4.44 9.27
C GLY A 79 20.64 -3.51 8.07
N PHE A 80 19.44 -2.95 7.91
CA PHE A 80 19.12 -1.88 6.97
C PHE A 80 18.51 -0.70 7.70
N SER A 81 18.59 0.48 7.08
CA SER A 81 17.88 1.67 7.53
C SER A 81 16.91 2.11 6.46
N ALA A 82 15.62 2.20 6.80
CA ALA A 82 14.63 2.82 5.94
C ALA A 82 14.75 4.34 6.01
N ASP A 83 14.59 4.98 4.86
CA ASP A 83 14.49 6.44 4.71
C ASP A 83 13.29 6.72 3.81
N ILE A 84 12.29 7.40 4.37
CA ILE A 84 11.05 7.77 3.69
C ILE A 84 10.84 9.27 3.88
N VAL A 85 10.50 9.99 2.82
CA VAL A 85 10.11 11.40 2.91
C VAL A 85 8.84 11.61 2.12
N VAL A 86 7.83 12.16 2.80
CA VAL A 86 6.57 12.60 2.21
C VAL A 86 6.57 14.13 2.18
N THR A 87 6.36 14.68 1.00
CA THR A 87 6.14 16.12 0.77
C THR A 87 4.85 16.31 -0.01
N ASN A 88 4.29 17.50 -0.02
CA ASN A 88 3.09 17.78 -0.79
C ASN A 88 3.09 19.16 -1.44
N ASP A 89 2.26 19.28 -2.47
CA ASP A 89 1.73 20.53 -2.98
C ASP A 89 0.19 20.48 -2.94
N ASP A 90 -0.47 21.38 -3.66
CA ASP A 90 -1.93 21.47 -3.69
C ASP A 90 -2.59 20.28 -4.42
N ASP A 91 -1.88 19.61 -5.33
CA ASP A 91 -2.43 18.59 -6.22
C ASP A 91 -2.03 17.16 -5.79
N SER A 92 -0.82 16.98 -5.25
CA SER A 92 -0.26 15.67 -4.96
C SER A 92 0.65 15.66 -3.74
N CYS A 93 0.90 14.45 -3.20
CA CYS A 93 2.02 14.19 -2.32
C CYS A 93 3.09 13.38 -3.04
N THR A 94 4.35 13.78 -2.91
CA THR A 94 5.48 12.96 -3.35
C THR A 94 6.02 12.16 -2.16
N LEU A 95 5.92 10.83 -2.24
CA LEU A 95 6.56 9.90 -1.31
C LEU A 95 7.83 9.35 -1.97
N THR A 96 8.98 9.68 -1.38
CA THR A 96 10.28 9.10 -1.74
C THR A 96 10.72 8.08 -0.70
N SER A 97 11.37 7.00 -1.12
CA SER A 97 11.79 5.92 -0.23
C SER A 97 13.03 5.22 -0.79
N ASN A 98 13.87 4.64 0.08
CA ASN A 98 14.93 3.69 -0.31
C ASN A 98 14.45 2.23 -0.39
N ASN A 99 13.14 1.99 -0.30
CA ASN A 99 12.46 0.70 -0.45
C ASN A 99 12.81 -0.34 0.62
N ILE A 100 13.19 0.10 1.81
CA ILE A 100 13.33 -0.74 3.00
C ILE A 100 12.08 -0.59 3.87
N PRO A 101 11.43 -1.69 4.32
CA PRO A 101 10.24 -1.61 5.16
C PRO A 101 10.55 -1.10 6.57
N ASN A 102 9.50 -0.86 7.35
CA ASN A 102 9.60 -0.50 8.77
C ASN A 102 9.61 -1.70 9.73
N HIS A 103 9.68 -2.93 9.21
CA HIS A 103 9.71 -4.18 9.97
C HIS A 103 10.86 -5.08 9.50
N ASP A 104 11.25 -6.05 10.33
CA ASP A 104 12.19 -7.10 9.93
C ASP A 104 11.57 -7.95 8.81
N PHE A 105 12.40 -8.49 7.91
CA PHE A 105 11.94 -9.22 6.73
C PHE A 105 12.87 -10.40 6.41
N ASN A 106 12.51 -11.18 5.38
CA ASN A 106 13.29 -12.35 4.96
C ASN A 106 13.45 -13.39 6.09
N ASP A 107 12.34 -13.71 6.78
CA ASP A 107 12.29 -14.73 7.82
C ASP A 107 12.36 -16.16 7.25
N ALA A 108 12.19 -17.18 8.10
CA ALA A 108 12.31 -18.59 7.72
C ALA A 108 11.27 -19.09 6.71
N SER A 109 10.16 -18.36 6.50
CA SER A 109 9.17 -18.64 5.45
C SER A 109 9.59 -18.13 4.08
N ALA A 110 10.50 -17.15 4.03
CA ALA A 110 10.95 -16.52 2.80
C ALA A 110 11.81 -17.44 1.93
N SER A 111 11.73 -17.23 0.61
CA SER A 111 12.63 -17.84 -0.37
C SER A 111 12.91 -16.86 -1.50
N PHE A 112 13.50 -15.71 -1.17
CA PHE A 112 13.74 -14.63 -2.13
C PHE A 112 14.71 -15.06 -3.24
N ALA A 113 14.28 -14.88 -4.49
CA ALA A 113 15.12 -15.17 -5.65
C ALA A 113 16.30 -14.19 -5.78
N THR A 114 16.16 -12.97 -5.25
CA THR A 114 17.16 -11.91 -5.26
C THR A 114 17.35 -11.37 -3.84
N LEU A 115 18.55 -10.94 -3.49
CA LEU A 115 18.78 -10.32 -2.18
C LEU A 115 18.19 -8.91 -2.16
N VAL A 116 17.60 -8.53 -1.03
CA VAL A 116 17.12 -7.16 -0.80
C VAL A 116 18.29 -6.19 -0.94
N SER A 117 18.03 -5.09 -1.65
CA SER A 117 18.91 -3.94 -1.82
C SER A 117 18.11 -2.66 -1.58
N GLU A 118 18.77 -1.60 -1.14
CA GLU A 118 18.17 -0.27 -1.13
C GLU A 118 17.95 0.20 -2.58
N VAL A 119 16.70 0.51 -2.93
CA VAL A 119 16.30 0.97 -4.26
C VAL A 119 15.52 2.25 -4.11
N SER A 120 16.10 3.38 -4.54
CA SER A 120 15.40 4.67 -4.49
C SER A 120 14.18 4.68 -5.40
N GLN A 121 13.04 5.08 -4.84
CA GLN A 121 11.75 5.19 -5.53
C GLN A 121 11.08 6.52 -5.18
N ALA A 122 10.25 7.02 -6.08
CA ALA A 122 9.46 8.23 -5.89
C ALA A 122 8.08 8.04 -6.53
N PHE A 123 7.03 8.24 -5.75
CA PHE A 123 5.65 8.12 -6.18
C PHE A 123 4.90 9.42 -5.91
N ALA A 124 4.04 9.81 -6.84
CA ALA A 124 3.18 10.98 -6.70
C ALA A 124 1.73 10.51 -6.48
N ILE A 125 1.21 10.74 -5.29
CA ILE A 125 -0.11 10.33 -4.81
C ILE A 125 -1.07 11.51 -5.03
N PRO A 126 -2.11 11.38 -5.88
CA PRO A 126 -3.11 12.44 -6.03
C PRO A 126 -3.87 12.71 -4.72
N ARG A 127 -4.02 13.98 -4.33
CA ARG A 127 -4.75 14.37 -3.10
C ARG A 127 -6.27 14.39 -3.26
N ASN A 128 -6.73 14.61 -4.49
CA ASN A 128 -8.15 14.78 -4.82
C ASN A 128 -8.64 13.60 -5.67
N ALA A 129 -8.49 12.38 -5.16
CA ALA A 129 -8.93 11.17 -5.85
C ALA A 129 -10.44 11.21 -6.09
N THR A 130 -10.86 10.75 -7.27
CA THR A 130 -12.28 10.69 -7.65
C THR A 130 -12.59 9.33 -8.27
N LEU A 131 -13.78 8.82 -7.96
CA LEU A 131 -14.27 7.58 -8.56
C LEU A 131 -14.45 7.79 -10.07
N ALA A 132 -13.85 6.91 -10.86
CA ALA A 132 -14.05 6.85 -12.28
C ALA A 132 -15.41 6.20 -12.59
N ALA A 133 -15.99 6.53 -13.75
CA ALA A 133 -17.24 5.90 -14.20
C ALA A 133 -17.05 4.40 -14.53
N THR A 134 -15.82 3.97 -14.73
CA THR A 134 -15.45 2.57 -14.96
C THR A 134 -14.09 2.34 -14.30
N PRO A 135 -13.92 1.27 -13.52
CA PRO A 135 -12.62 0.97 -12.93
C PRO A 135 -11.52 0.74 -13.96
N THR A 136 -10.30 1.10 -13.59
CA THR A 136 -9.10 0.83 -14.39
C THR A 136 -8.54 -0.55 -14.01
N PRO A 137 -8.38 -1.49 -14.96
CA PRO A 137 -7.77 -2.78 -14.69
C PRO A 137 -6.33 -2.66 -14.19
N LEU A 138 -5.90 -3.58 -13.34
CA LEU A 138 -4.50 -3.69 -12.93
C LEU A 138 -3.62 -4.11 -14.13
N SER A 139 -2.34 -3.73 -14.07
CA SER A 139 -1.32 -4.06 -15.06
C SER A 139 -0.02 -4.43 -14.34
N GLN A 140 0.78 -5.33 -14.90
CA GLN A 140 2.12 -5.61 -14.37
C GLN A 140 3.13 -4.48 -14.64
N GLN A 141 2.76 -3.51 -15.49
CA GLN A 141 3.59 -2.33 -15.82
C GLN A 141 3.39 -1.17 -14.85
N THR A 142 2.52 -1.32 -13.84
CA THR A 142 2.19 -0.25 -12.90
C THR A 142 2.14 -0.84 -11.49
N TYR A 143 2.82 -0.22 -10.53
CA TYR A 143 2.64 -0.55 -9.12
C TYR A 143 1.20 -0.18 -8.69
N ASN A 144 0.58 -1.01 -7.84
CA ASN A 144 -0.82 -0.80 -7.44
C ASN A 144 -0.96 0.26 -6.34
N GLY A 145 0.12 0.60 -5.68
CA GLY A 145 0.14 1.59 -4.61
C GLY A 145 1.48 1.59 -3.88
N ILE A 146 1.54 2.39 -2.84
CA ILE A 146 2.70 2.55 -1.97
C ILE A 146 2.22 2.56 -0.53
N MET A 147 2.83 1.71 0.30
CA MET A 147 2.60 1.74 1.74
C MET A 147 3.34 2.93 2.37
N LEU A 148 2.83 3.45 3.48
CA LEU A 148 3.44 4.58 4.22
C LEU A 148 4.83 4.26 4.76
N ASN A 149 5.18 2.97 4.89
CA ASN A 149 6.54 2.55 5.20
C ASN A 149 7.50 2.57 3.98
N GLY A 150 7.04 3.03 2.81
CA GLY A 150 7.86 3.23 1.62
C GLY A 150 8.08 2.00 0.75
N VAL A 151 7.30 0.93 0.95
CA VAL A 151 7.35 -0.30 0.12
C VAL A 151 6.14 -0.37 -0.82
N PRO A 152 6.35 -0.56 -2.14
CA PRO A 152 5.29 -0.57 -3.12
C PRO A 152 4.48 -1.87 -3.09
N ILE A 153 3.29 -1.79 -3.68
CA ILE A 153 2.36 -2.90 -3.85
C ILE A 153 2.42 -3.36 -5.31
N ASP A 154 2.58 -4.67 -5.53
CA ASP A 154 2.66 -5.27 -6.85
C ASP A 154 1.95 -6.63 -6.87
N ILE A 155 0.62 -6.62 -6.88
CA ILE A 155 -0.22 -7.82 -6.63
C ILE A 155 -0.14 -8.82 -7.78
N LEU A 156 0.05 -8.35 -9.02
CA LEU A 156 0.04 -9.23 -10.19
C LEU A 156 1.38 -9.94 -10.34
N SER A 157 1.33 -11.28 -10.29
CA SER A 157 2.51 -12.11 -10.57
C SER A 157 2.89 -12.05 -12.06
N ALA A 158 4.15 -12.35 -12.36
CA ALA A 158 4.59 -12.67 -13.72
C ALA A 158 4.50 -14.17 -14.04
N GLY A 159 3.90 -14.96 -13.14
CA GLY A 159 3.77 -16.40 -13.27
C GLY A 159 2.39 -16.81 -13.74
N CYS A 160 2.32 -17.91 -14.49
CA CYS A 160 1.07 -18.43 -15.04
C CYS A 160 1.18 -19.92 -15.34
N TYR A 161 0.03 -20.52 -15.68
CA TYR A 161 0.02 -21.82 -16.33
C TYR A 161 0.56 -21.72 -17.77
N SER A 162 1.74 -22.28 -18.00
CA SER A 162 2.42 -22.31 -19.30
C SER A 162 3.15 -23.65 -19.48
N PRO A 163 2.42 -24.76 -19.67
CA PRO A 163 2.95 -26.13 -19.56
C PRO A 163 3.98 -26.51 -20.63
N SER A 164 4.06 -25.74 -21.72
CA SER A 164 5.04 -25.94 -22.79
C SER A 164 6.31 -25.11 -22.61
N SER A 165 6.36 -24.23 -21.60
CA SER A 165 7.53 -23.43 -21.30
C SER A 165 8.67 -24.30 -20.76
N PRO A 166 9.93 -24.08 -21.18
CA PRO A 166 11.07 -24.82 -20.65
C PRO A 166 11.26 -24.71 -19.13
N GLY A 167 10.69 -23.66 -18.51
CA GLY A 167 10.75 -23.42 -17.07
C GLY A 167 9.51 -23.87 -16.31
N ALA A 168 8.59 -24.61 -16.93
CA ALA A 168 7.39 -25.08 -16.29
C ALA A 168 7.69 -26.18 -15.25
N ASP A 169 7.01 -26.12 -14.11
CA ASP A 169 7.06 -27.17 -13.10
C ASP A 169 6.18 -28.38 -13.48
N ALA A 170 5.99 -29.31 -12.53
CA ALA A 170 5.20 -30.52 -12.74
C ALA A 170 3.71 -30.26 -13.01
N ASP A 171 3.19 -29.12 -12.52
CA ASP A 171 1.81 -28.70 -12.70
C ASP A 171 1.64 -27.76 -13.91
N GLY A 172 2.73 -27.54 -14.66
CA GLY A 172 2.73 -26.72 -15.86
C GLY A 172 2.86 -25.22 -15.59
N ASN A 173 3.22 -24.84 -14.37
CA ASN A 173 3.32 -23.44 -13.96
C ASN A 173 4.73 -22.89 -14.15
N VAL A 174 4.82 -21.63 -14.56
CA VAL A 174 6.07 -20.86 -14.58
C VAL A 174 5.99 -19.71 -13.58
N ALA A 175 7.11 -19.38 -12.92
CA ALA A 175 7.17 -18.29 -11.95
C ALA A 175 7.34 -16.89 -12.59
N ILE A 176 7.72 -16.82 -13.87
CA ILE A 176 8.01 -15.58 -14.59
C ILE A 176 7.76 -15.72 -16.09
N GLY A 177 7.58 -14.60 -16.78
CA GLY A 177 7.53 -14.51 -18.24
C GLY A 177 6.12 -14.39 -18.81
N CYS A 178 5.10 -14.38 -17.96
CA CYS A 178 3.71 -14.19 -18.35
C CYS A 178 3.27 -12.73 -18.21
N THR A 179 2.28 -12.36 -19.02
CA THR A 179 1.63 -11.06 -19.05
C THR A 179 0.19 -11.15 -18.57
N VAL A 180 -0.46 -10.02 -18.29
CA VAL A 180 -1.92 -9.96 -18.01
C VAL A 180 -2.82 -10.49 -19.12
N ASN A 181 -2.29 -10.73 -20.33
CA ASN A 181 -3.04 -11.33 -21.44
C ASN A 181 -2.93 -12.85 -21.46
N ASP A 182 -2.02 -13.43 -20.68
CA ASP A 182 -1.93 -14.87 -20.50
C ASP A 182 -3.02 -15.31 -19.52
N GLY A 183 -3.71 -16.41 -19.83
CA GLY A 183 -4.71 -16.97 -18.95
C GLY A 183 -4.06 -17.63 -17.74
N TRP A 184 -4.83 -17.76 -16.65
CA TRP A 184 -4.39 -18.48 -15.45
C TRP A 184 -3.13 -17.87 -14.86
N LEU A 185 -3.17 -16.57 -14.55
CA LEU A 185 -2.13 -15.94 -13.76
C LEU A 185 -2.14 -16.51 -12.35
N LEU A 186 -0.96 -16.88 -11.85
CA LEU A 186 -0.81 -17.41 -10.50
C LEU A 186 -1.07 -16.30 -9.47
N ASP A 187 -1.79 -16.64 -8.41
CA ASP A 187 -1.90 -15.80 -7.22
C ASP A 187 -0.65 -16.00 -6.34
N PRO A 188 0.19 -14.96 -6.14
CA PRO A 188 1.44 -15.05 -5.37
C PRO A 188 1.28 -15.57 -3.95
N LEU A 189 0.13 -15.32 -3.32
CA LEU A 189 -0.14 -15.69 -1.93
C LEU A 189 -1.00 -16.94 -1.79
N SER A 190 -1.36 -17.58 -2.90
CA SER A 190 -2.01 -18.88 -2.84
C SER A 190 -1.11 -19.90 -2.14
N THR A 191 -1.71 -20.73 -1.27
CA THR A 191 -1.03 -21.83 -0.59
C THR A 191 -0.51 -22.91 -1.54
N HIS A 192 -0.95 -22.88 -2.80
CA HIS A 192 -0.54 -23.81 -3.86
C HIS A 192 0.64 -23.29 -4.68
N ASN A 193 1.02 -22.03 -4.50
CA ASN A 193 2.11 -21.40 -5.23
C ASN A 193 3.29 -21.12 -4.30
N HIS A 194 4.49 -21.08 -4.89
CA HIS A 194 5.73 -20.86 -4.15
C HIS A 194 6.51 -19.67 -4.72
N PHE A 195 5.98 -18.46 -4.51
CA PHE A 195 6.68 -17.21 -4.87
C PHE A 195 7.72 -16.78 -3.81
N GLY A 196 7.83 -17.54 -2.71
CA GLY A 196 8.85 -17.31 -1.69
C GLY A 196 8.64 -16.04 -0.89
N ALA A 197 7.38 -15.58 -0.77
CA ALA A 197 7.02 -14.46 0.10
C ALA A 197 7.35 -14.79 1.57
N ASP A 198 7.73 -13.77 2.32
CA ASP A 198 7.98 -13.88 3.75
C ASP A 198 6.68 -13.73 4.58
N ALA A 199 6.78 -13.68 5.90
CA ALA A 199 5.62 -13.56 6.78
C ALA A 199 4.85 -12.24 6.63
N HIS A 200 5.41 -11.27 5.91
CA HIS A 200 4.80 -9.99 5.58
C HIS A 200 4.19 -9.98 4.17
N ASN A 201 4.00 -11.15 3.56
CA ASN A 201 3.38 -11.31 2.24
C ASN A 201 4.09 -10.54 1.12
N ALA A 202 5.42 -10.46 1.23
CA ALA A 202 6.26 -9.72 0.31
C ALA A 202 7.49 -10.51 -0.11
N HIS A 203 8.04 -10.16 -1.27
CA HIS A 203 9.31 -10.67 -1.75
C HIS A 203 10.02 -9.63 -2.60
N THR A 204 11.17 -10.00 -3.17
CA THR A 204 11.98 -9.10 -3.99
C THR A 204 11.74 -9.25 -5.48
N GLN A 205 11.90 -8.15 -6.22
CA GLN A 205 12.12 -8.12 -7.66
C GLN A 205 13.59 -8.43 -8.04
N PRO A 206 13.88 -8.67 -9.34
CA PRO A 206 15.24 -8.94 -9.82
C PRO A 206 16.29 -7.84 -9.55
N ASN A 207 15.88 -6.60 -9.31
CA ASN A 207 16.77 -5.49 -8.91
C ASN A 207 17.01 -5.43 -7.39
N GLY A 208 16.39 -6.33 -6.61
CA GLY A 208 16.45 -6.35 -5.15
C GLY A 208 15.41 -5.49 -4.45
N SER A 209 14.49 -4.82 -5.17
CA SER A 209 13.42 -4.05 -4.53
C SER A 209 12.41 -4.98 -3.87
N TYR A 210 12.03 -4.69 -2.63
CA TYR A 210 11.02 -5.41 -1.86
C TYR A 210 9.61 -4.88 -2.18
N HIS A 211 8.60 -5.74 -2.27
CA HIS A 211 7.21 -5.34 -2.58
C HIS A 211 6.16 -6.28 -1.98
N TYR A 212 4.99 -5.74 -1.66
CA TYR A 212 3.87 -6.49 -1.09
C TYR A 212 2.93 -7.06 -2.16
N HIS A 213 2.45 -8.29 -1.90
CA HIS A 213 1.32 -8.90 -2.61
C HIS A 213 0.03 -8.93 -1.77
N GLY A 214 0.12 -8.67 -0.47
CA GLY A 214 -1.01 -8.78 0.45
C GLY A 214 -0.75 -8.07 1.77
N ASN A 215 -1.42 -8.53 2.82
CA ASN A 215 -1.36 -7.90 4.13
C ASN A 215 0.09 -7.79 4.63
N PRO A 216 0.62 -6.57 4.88
CA PRO A 216 1.99 -6.42 5.35
C PRO A 216 2.18 -7.00 6.76
N ASN A 217 1.11 -7.38 7.48
CA ASN A 217 1.15 -7.86 8.87
C ASN A 217 1.97 -6.94 9.79
N ALA A 218 1.91 -5.64 9.46
CA ALA A 218 2.64 -4.54 10.07
C ALA A 218 1.81 -3.25 9.86
N MET A 219 2.19 -2.17 10.55
CA MET A 219 1.53 -0.85 10.47
C MET A 219 0.10 -0.76 11.03
N PHE A 220 -0.59 -1.88 11.25
CA PHE A 220 -1.88 -1.96 11.96
C PHE A 220 -1.96 -3.24 12.79
N ASP A 221 -2.90 -3.31 13.74
CA ASP A 221 -3.12 -4.50 14.56
C ASP A 221 -4.61 -4.83 14.74
N GLU A 222 -4.91 -5.84 15.55
CA GLU A 222 -6.27 -6.30 15.85
C GLU A 222 -7.04 -5.36 16.79
N PHE A 223 -6.36 -4.41 17.44
CA PHE A 223 -6.92 -3.41 18.35
C PHE A 223 -7.20 -2.10 17.62
N ALA A 224 -7.87 -2.22 16.47
CA ALA A 224 -8.30 -1.08 15.68
C ALA A 224 -9.04 -0.04 16.53
N GLY A 225 -8.79 1.24 16.24
CA GLY A 225 -9.48 2.36 16.88
C GLY A 225 -10.99 2.32 16.67
N PRO A 226 -11.76 3.22 17.29
CA PRO A 226 -13.22 3.20 17.23
C PRO A 226 -13.79 3.32 15.80
N ASN A 227 -12.97 3.81 14.86
CA ASN A 227 -13.35 4.01 13.46
C ASN A 227 -12.74 2.94 12.52
N GLY A 228 -12.02 1.94 13.05
CA GLY A 228 -11.30 0.93 12.26
C GLY A 228 -9.78 1.11 12.22
N SER A 229 -9.12 0.39 11.32
CA SER A 229 -7.66 0.38 11.12
C SER A 229 -7.11 1.70 10.57
N PRO A 230 -5.85 2.09 10.85
CA PRO A 230 -5.24 3.25 10.21
C PRO A 230 -5.18 3.13 8.68
N ALA A 231 -4.95 4.26 8.01
CA ALA A 231 -4.43 4.20 6.64
C ALA A 231 -2.97 3.75 6.73
N ILE A 232 -2.60 2.79 5.89
CA ILE A 232 -1.27 2.18 5.85
C ILE A 232 -0.59 2.39 4.50
N GLY A 233 -1.26 3.01 3.55
CA GLY A 233 -0.75 3.30 2.21
C GLY A 233 -1.75 4.07 1.36
N PHE A 234 -1.37 4.30 0.12
CA PHE A 234 -2.21 4.91 -0.91
C PHE A 234 -2.09 4.11 -2.19
N ALA A 235 -3.20 3.88 -2.86
CA ALA A 235 -3.23 3.29 -4.18
C ALA A 235 -2.74 4.29 -5.24
N ALA A 236 -2.35 3.78 -6.41
CA ALA A 236 -1.84 4.63 -7.48
C ALA A 236 -2.85 5.69 -7.96
N ASP A 237 -4.15 5.48 -7.73
CA ASP A 237 -5.22 6.41 -8.06
C ASP A 237 -5.54 7.43 -6.94
N GLY A 238 -4.77 7.40 -5.84
CA GLY A 238 -4.83 8.38 -4.75
C GLY A 238 -5.76 8.02 -3.60
N PHE A 239 -6.57 6.96 -3.71
CA PHE A 239 -7.39 6.54 -2.57
C PHE A 239 -6.54 5.88 -1.47
N PRO A 240 -6.90 6.08 -0.19
CA PRO A 240 -6.20 5.46 0.92
C PRO A 240 -6.39 3.94 0.90
N ILE A 241 -5.39 3.24 1.44
CA ILE A 241 -5.42 1.80 1.72
C ILE A 241 -5.41 1.65 3.24
N TYR A 242 -6.47 1.06 3.78
CA TYR A 242 -6.64 0.82 5.21
C TYR A 242 -6.20 -0.60 5.58
N GLY A 243 -5.84 -0.79 6.86
CA GLY A 243 -5.78 -2.14 7.44
C GLY A 243 -7.16 -2.81 7.48
N CYS A 244 -7.22 -4.06 7.95
CA CYS A 244 -8.39 -4.92 7.71
C CYS A 244 -9.70 -4.51 8.40
N TYR A 245 -9.68 -3.57 9.35
CA TYR A 245 -10.85 -3.27 10.19
C TYR A 245 -11.55 -1.97 9.79
N PHE A 246 -12.87 -1.99 9.85
CA PHE A 246 -13.72 -0.82 9.67
C PHE A 246 -14.82 -0.76 10.74
N TYR A 247 -15.36 0.42 10.97
CA TYR A 247 -16.56 0.59 11.78
C TYR A 247 -17.80 0.27 10.95
N ASP A 248 -18.46 -0.84 11.28
CA ASP A 248 -19.72 -1.26 10.66
C ASP A 248 -20.88 -0.54 11.37
N GLN A 249 -21.50 0.39 10.65
CA GLN A 249 -22.61 1.20 11.17
C GLN A 249 -23.88 0.37 11.43
N ASP A 250 -24.09 -0.74 10.70
CA ASP A 250 -25.28 -1.57 10.84
C ASP A 250 -25.22 -2.39 12.14
N THR A 251 -24.03 -2.86 12.50
CA THR A 251 -23.81 -3.63 13.74
C THR A 251 -23.37 -2.75 14.92
N GLY A 252 -22.85 -1.55 14.65
CA GLY A 252 -22.26 -0.67 15.66
C GLY A 252 -20.95 -1.21 16.24
N THR A 253 -20.21 -1.99 15.47
CA THR A 253 -18.97 -2.65 15.92
C THR A 253 -17.84 -2.49 14.91
N VAL A 254 -16.60 -2.52 15.41
CA VAL A 254 -15.40 -2.59 14.55
C VAL A 254 -15.12 -4.05 14.23
N ARG A 255 -15.04 -4.39 12.95
CA ARG A 255 -14.79 -5.76 12.47
C ARG A 255 -13.97 -5.78 11.19
N LYS A 256 -13.46 -6.95 10.82
CA LYS A 256 -12.75 -7.14 9.54
C LYS A 256 -13.69 -6.96 8.35
N ALA A 257 -13.18 -6.33 7.30
CA ALA A 257 -13.81 -6.32 5.98
C ALA A 257 -13.78 -7.71 5.35
N LEU A 258 -14.87 -8.06 4.68
CA LEU A 258 -15.04 -9.33 3.98
C LEU A 258 -14.95 -9.10 2.47
N SER A 259 -14.22 -9.98 1.78
CA SER A 259 -14.08 -9.94 0.33
C SER A 259 -15.44 -10.09 -0.38
N GLY A 260 -15.63 -9.35 -1.46
CA GLY A 260 -16.73 -9.57 -2.41
C GLY A 260 -16.52 -10.75 -3.35
N TYR A 261 -15.32 -11.36 -3.36
CA TYR A 261 -14.97 -12.49 -4.21
C TYR A 261 -15.27 -13.85 -3.56
N THR A 262 -15.69 -14.81 -4.39
CA THR A 262 -15.89 -16.20 -4.01
C THR A 262 -15.04 -17.12 -4.88
N LEU A 263 -14.50 -18.19 -4.29
CA LEU A 263 -13.83 -19.25 -5.03
C LEU A 263 -14.87 -20.01 -5.86
N LYS A 264 -14.65 -20.12 -7.17
CA LYS A 264 -15.56 -20.87 -8.04
C LYS A 264 -15.65 -22.34 -7.61
N PRO A 265 -16.83 -22.99 -7.68
CA PRO A 265 -16.95 -24.40 -7.37
C PRO A 265 -16.60 -25.28 -8.58
N GLY A 266 -16.17 -26.52 -8.33
CA GLY A 266 -16.03 -27.55 -9.35
C GLY A 266 -14.71 -27.50 -10.13
N LEU A 267 -14.75 -27.97 -11.38
CA LEU A 267 -13.57 -28.16 -12.23
C LEU A 267 -13.32 -26.95 -13.14
N ARG A 268 -12.03 -26.64 -13.32
CA ARG A 268 -11.57 -25.72 -14.37
C ARG A 268 -11.91 -26.27 -15.75
N PRO A 269 -11.98 -25.41 -16.79
CA PRO A 269 -12.16 -25.85 -18.16
C PRO A 269 -11.08 -26.86 -18.58
N ALA A 270 -11.48 -27.90 -19.32
CA ALA A 270 -10.53 -28.85 -19.89
C ALA A 270 -9.79 -28.25 -21.11
N GLY A 271 -8.64 -28.83 -21.46
CA GLY A 271 -7.90 -28.52 -22.69
C GLY A 271 -6.46 -28.08 -22.45
N ALA A 272 -5.63 -28.12 -23.50
CA ALA A 272 -4.18 -27.91 -23.38
C ALA A 272 -3.76 -26.51 -22.89
N SER A 273 -4.67 -25.53 -22.96
CA SER A 273 -4.45 -24.15 -22.50
C SER A 273 -4.97 -23.89 -21.08
N ASN A 274 -5.46 -24.92 -20.39
CA ASN A 274 -6.00 -24.82 -19.05
C ASN A 274 -5.27 -25.78 -18.11
N PRO A 275 -5.08 -25.41 -16.82
CA PRO A 275 -4.39 -26.23 -15.83
C PRO A 275 -5.18 -27.46 -15.36
N ASP A 276 -6.43 -27.62 -15.82
CA ASP A 276 -7.34 -28.68 -15.38
C ASP A 276 -7.55 -28.67 -13.84
N GLY A 277 -8.18 -29.69 -13.28
CA GLY A 277 -8.37 -29.84 -11.84
C GLY A 277 -9.48 -28.95 -11.27
N ASN A 278 -9.55 -28.86 -9.95
CA ASN A 278 -10.55 -28.03 -9.27
C ASN A 278 -10.10 -26.57 -9.25
N TYR A 279 -11.06 -25.65 -9.19
CA TYR A 279 -10.80 -24.30 -8.70
C TYR A 279 -10.36 -24.41 -7.22
N ASP A 280 -9.10 -24.07 -6.94
CA ASP A 280 -8.49 -24.20 -5.61
C ASP A 280 -7.83 -22.90 -5.12
N GLY A 281 -7.86 -21.84 -5.93
CA GLY A 281 -7.27 -20.55 -5.61
C GLY A 281 -5.80 -20.44 -6.01
N SER A 282 -5.25 -21.39 -6.76
CA SER A 282 -3.91 -21.28 -7.36
C SER A 282 -3.83 -20.13 -8.37
N TYR A 283 -4.94 -19.85 -9.07
CA TYR A 283 -4.98 -18.82 -10.10
C TYR A 283 -5.94 -17.71 -9.72
N ARG A 284 -5.65 -16.49 -10.16
CA ARG A 284 -6.58 -15.36 -10.05
C ARG A 284 -7.92 -15.67 -10.71
N ASP A 285 -7.86 -16.34 -11.85
CA ASP A 285 -9.01 -16.83 -12.61
C ASP A 285 -9.85 -17.85 -11.84
N ASP A 286 -9.42 -18.38 -10.69
CA ASP A 286 -10.24 -19.28 -9.87
C ASP A 286 -11.34 -18.55 -9.09
N TRP A 287 -11.18 -17.23 -8.92
CA TRP A 287 -12.09 -16.39 -8.15
C TRP A 287 -13.06 -15.65 -9.08
N GLU A 288 -14.27 -15.40 -8.59
CA GLU A 288 -15.24 -14.54 -9.26
C GLU A 288 -15.81 -13.52 -8.27
N PHE A 289 -16.07 -12.31 -8.75
CA PHE A 289 -16.75 -11.30 -7.92
C PHE A 289 -18.24 -11.67 -7.84
N THR A 290 -18.73 -11.88 -6.62
CA THR A 290 -20.11 -12.31 -6.36
C THR A 290 -20.88 -11.36 -5.46
N ASP A 291 -20.27 -10.24 -5.06
CA ASP A 291 -20.85 -9.29 -4.11
C ASP A 291 -21.23 -9.97 -2.78
N ALA A 292 -20.40 -10.92 -2.31
CA ALA A 292 -20.71 -11.76 -1.15
C ALA A 292 -20.34 -11.13 0.20
N GLY A 293 -19.50 -10.09 0.20
CA GLY A 293 -18.93 -9.46 1.38
C GLY A 293 -19.24 -7.97 1.46
N ASP A 294 -18.32 -7.22 2.05
CA ASP A 294 -18.45 -5.77 2.23
C ASP A 294 -17.84 -4.97 1.08
N LEU A 295 -16.79 -5.54 0.47
CA LEU A 295 -15.93 -4.85 -0.48
C LEU A 295 -16.42 -5.04 -1.92
N ASP A 296 -16.28 -3.97 -2.71
CA ASP A 296 -16.62 -3.93 -4.12
C ASP A 296 -15.66 -4.74 -5.01
N GLU A 297 -15.89 -4.69 -6.32
CA GLU A 297 -15.09 -5.42 -7.31
C GLU A 297 -13.63 -4.95 -7.40
N CYS A 298 -13.25 -3.82 -6.81
CA CYS A 298 -11.87 -3.34 -6.72
C CYS A 298 -11.25 -3.58 -5.34
N ASN A 299 -11.99 -4.21 -4.41
CA ASN A 299 -11.60 -4.46 -3.03
C ASN A 299 -11.56 -3.19 -2.16
N GLY A 300 -12.43 -2.23 -2.45
CA GLY A 300 -12.67 -1.06 -1.63
C GLY A 300 -14.13 -0.93 -1.20
N MET A 301 -14.40 0.06 -0.37
CA MET A 301 -15.77 0.45 0.00
C MET A 301 -15.79 1.89 0.50
N GLU A 302 -16.97 2.50 0.53
CA GLU A 302 -17.20 3.79 1.17
C GLU A 302 -17.62 3.61 2.63
N THR A 303 -16.89 4.24 3.54
CA THR A 303 -17.22 4.33 4.97
C THR A 303 -17.25 5.79 5.39
N ASP A 304 -18.33 6.25 6.00
CA ASP A 304 -18.50 7.64 6.46
C ASP A 304 -18.25 8.70 5.36
N GLY A 305 -18.61 8.38 4.11
CA GLY A 305 -18.39 9.28 2.95
C GLY A 305 -16.97 9.29 2.41
N GLN A 306 -16.08 8.42 2.92
CA GLN A 306 -14.72 8.26 2.43
C GLN A 306 -14.56 6.87 1.79
N TYR A 307 -14.23 6.85 0.49
CA TYR A 307 -13.84 5.62 -0.19
C TYR A 307 -12.38 5.27 0.10
N GLY A 308 -12.10 3.98 0.27
CA GLY A 308 -10.73 3.47 0.33
C GLY A 308 -10.68 1.97 0.11
N TYR A 309 -9.49 1.48 -0.18
CA TYR A 309 -9.20 0.06 -0.28
C TYR A 309 -8.91 -0.53 1.09
N TYR A 310 -9.13 -1.84 1.23
CA TYR A 310 -8.88 -2.54 2.49
C TYR A 310 -7.97 -3.73 2.24
N VAL A 311 -6.87 -3.79 2.99
CA VAL A 311 -6.12 -5.04 3.13
C VAL A 311 -7.04 -6.08 3.78
N ILE A 312 -7.05 -7.32 3.26
CA ILE A 312 -7.85 -8.43 3.80
C ILE A 312 -7.09 -9.76 3.75
N ASP A 313 -7.60 -10.75 4.48
CA ASP A 313 -6.97 -12.06 4.65
C ASP A 313 -7.40 -13.09 3.57
N ALA A 314 -8.02 -12.63 2.49
CA ALA A 314 -8.49 -13.45 1.38
C ALA A 314 -8.30 -12.70 0.05
N TYR A 315 -8.37 -13.42 -1.08
CA TYR A 315 -8.33 -12.81 -2.40
C TYR A 315 -9.35 -11.65 -2.52
N PRO A 316 -8.98 -10.48 -3.09
CA PRO A 316 -7.74 -10.17 -3.82
C PRO A 316 -6.64 -9.52 -2.96
N TRP A 317 -6.69 -9.71 -1.64
CA TRP A 317 -5.69 -9.29 -0.64
C TRP A 317 -5.61 -7.78 -0.37
N ILE A 318 -5.56 -6.94 -1.41
CA ILE A 318 -5.50 -5.47 -1.28
C ILE A 318 -6.30 -4.76 -2.38
N LEU A 319 -6.07 -5.09 -3.66
CA LEU A 319 -6.76 -4.49 -4.82
C LEU A 319 -7.00 -5.53 -5.92
N SER A 320 -8.11 -5.37 -6.64
CA SER A 320 -8.39 -6.11 -7.90
C SER A 320 -8.54 -5.21 -9.12
N CYS A 321 -8.77 -3.91 -8.92
CA CYS A 321 -8.75 -2.83 -9.91
C CYS A 321 -8.51 -1.48 -9.21
N PHE A 322 -8.34 -0.42 -9.99
CA PHE A 322 -8.40 0.95 -9.49
C PHE A 322 -9.79 1.52 -9.72
N SER A 323 -10.45 1.98 -8.66
CA SER A 323 -11.72 2.70 -8.68
C SER A 323 -11.56 4.12 -9.22
N GLY A 324 -10.35 4.68 -9.23
CA GLY A 324 -9.99 5.95 -9.86
C GLY A 324 -9.08 5.80 -11.09
N THR A 325 -8.33 6.86 -11.38
CA THR A 325 -7.32 6.88 -12.45
C THR A 325 -5.92 6.86 -11.83
N PRO A 326 -5.11 5.81 -12.07
CA PRO A 326 -3.77 5.72 -11.51
C PRO A 326 -2.83 6.79 -12.08
N HIS A 327 -1.98 7.34 -11.23
CA HIS A 327 -0.98 8.34 -11.60
C HIS A 327 0.22 7.69 -12.30
N GLU A 328 0.78 8.35 -13.32
CA GLU A 328 1.82 7.78 -14.20
C GLU A 328 3.16 7.51 -13.49
N SER A 329 3.41 8.15 -12.34
CA SER A 329 4.60 7.93 -11.52
C SER A 329 4.69 6.51 -10.96
N PHE A 330 3.59 5.74 -10.98
CA PHE A 330 3.57 4.33 -10.59
C PHE A 330 3.94 3.38 -11.73
N ASN A 331 4.20 3.86 -12.95
CA ASN A 331 4.65 3.01 -14.06
C ASN A 331 6.09 2.52 -13.86
N LYS A 332 6.37 1.28 -14.28
CA LYS A 332 7.66 0.59 -14.13
C LYS A 332 8.57 0.71 -15.35
#